data_AF-A0A1U9LJD9-F1
#
_entry.id   AF-A0A1U9LJD9-F1
#
_cell.length_a   1.000
_cell.length_b   1.000
_cell.length_c   1.000
_cell.angle_alpha   90.00
_cell.angle_beta   90.00
_cell.angle_gamma   90.00
#
_symmetry.space_group_name_H-M   'P 1'
#
loop_
_entity.id
_entity.type
_entity.pdbx_description
1 polymer ?
#
loop_
_entity_poly.entity_id
_entity_poly.type
_entity_poly.pdbx_seq_one_letter_code
_entity_poly.pdbx_strand_id
1 'polypeptide(L)'
;MHLSVWSPVGKKGGRLVVFSHAEFLTPSSYTELLKHWASHGFVVVAPMHNDEEIVQTVSQAAINSDFKWPRYLGAPLGADDSFRIPLDAWKERSATLKRVLDVIPIMQQVSGLDISTERPIIVGHSLGAFAAQLILGATARLGPADNEILSMKDDRYYAGILLTPQGHGALGFDMVSWRDLSSPCLTVSGPGDDSLFNRGLTADDRTDAYALSAPNFKHLAWMRKTTMSSCTGEHAWSGVGYQHQFEEICAATTGFLKAYGDYDEKYLNLIAGADFENDTDGRLAMLYR
;
A
#
# COMPACT_ATOMS: atom_id res chain seq x y z
N MET A 1 10.77 16.24 7.22
CA MET A 1 9.66 15.34 6.84
C MET A 1 8.43 16.20 6.63
N HIS A 2 7.83 16.15 5.45
CA HIS A 2 6.59 16.88 5.14
C HIS A 2 5.41 15.92 5.29
N LEU A 3 4.42 16.29 6.11
CA LEU A 3 3.27 15.46 6.43
C LEU A 3 1.98 16.18 6.08
N SER A 4 1.06 15.47 5.45
CA SER A 4 -0.33 15.90 5.28
C SER A 4 -1.22 15.06 6.20
N VAL A 5 -2.20 15.72 6.84
CA VAL A 5 -3.08 15.07 7.83
C VAL A 5 -4.53 15.32 7.46
N TRP A 6 -5.31 14.24 7.36
CA TRP A 6 -6.77 14.27 7.25
C TRP A 6 -7.35 13.75 8.56
N SER A 7 -8.31 14.47 9.12
CA SER A 7 -8.92 14.11 10.40
C SER A 7 -10.44 14.29 10.35
N PRO A 8 -11.20 13.60 11.21
CA PRO A 8 -12.65 13.67 11.18
C PRO A 8 -13.16 15.06 11.58
N VAL A 9 -14.07 15.63 10.79
CA VAL A 9 -14.70 16.92 11.11
C VAL A 9 -15.60 16.75 12.33
N GLY A 10 -15.46 17.64 13.32
CA GLY A 10 -16.31 17.66 14.51
C GLY A 10 -15.96 16.61 15.59
N LYS A 11 -14.89 15.81 15.40
CA LYS A 11 -14.32 14.95 16.45
C LYS A 11 -12.94 15.47 16.86
N LYS A 12 -12.53 15.15 18.10
CA LYS A 12 -11.21 15.56 18.63
C LYS A 12 -10.05 14.70 18.11
N GLY A 13 -10.32 13.59 17.44
CA GLY A 13 -9.29 12.60 17.13
C GLY A 13 -9.84 11.31 16.52
N GLY A 14 -8.98 10.30 16.41
CA GLY A 14 -9.31 9.02 15.79
C GLY A 14 -8.15 8.02 15.80
N ARG A 15 -8.42 6.79 15.35
CA ARG A 15 -7.39 5.76 15.18
C ARG A 15 -6.46 6.14 14.02
N LEU A 16 -5.16 5.90 14.21
CA LEU A 16 -4.13 6.27 13.23
C LEU A 16 -4.13 5.33 12.01
N VAL A 17 -4.18 5.94 10.84
CA VAL A 17 -3.85 5.32 9.56
C VAL A 17 -2.64 6.07 8.99
N VAL A 18 -1.55 5.36 8.70
CA VAL A 18 -0.40 5.93 7.99
C VAL A 18 -0.53 5.58 6.52
N PHE A 19 -0.55 6.58 5.63
CA PHE A 19 -0.77 6.36 4.20
C PHE A 19 0.47 6.70 3.37
N SER A 20 0.86 5.79 2.48
CA SER A 20 1.99 5.94 1.56
C SER A 20 1.52 5.99 0.10
N HIS A 21 1.69 7.15 -0.54
CA HIS A 21 1.30 7.37 -1.94
C HIS A 21 2.13 6.55 -2.94
N ALA A 22 1.61 6.32 -4.14
CA ALA A 22 2.38 5.74 -5.25
C ALA A 22 3.49 6.68 -5.75
N GLU A 23 4.39 6.13 -6.56
CA GLU A 23 5.38 6.85 -7.38
C GLU A 23 4.75 8.01 -8.16
N PHE A 24 5.52 9.08 -8.36
CA PHE A 24 5.13 10.29 -9.11
C PHE A 24 3.87 11.04 -8.63
N LEU A 25 3.21 10.54 -7.59
CA LEU A 25 2.04 11.15 -6.97
C LEU A 25 2.42 11.77 -5.62
N THR A 26 1.44 12.44 -5.04
CA THR A 26 1.56 13.07 -3.72
C THR A 26 0.41 12.60 -2.83
N PRO A 27 0.46 12.81 -1.50
CA PRO A 27 -0.69 12.58 -0.64
C PRO A 27 -1.98 13.26 -1.14
N SER A 28 -1.87 14.47 -1.68
CA SER A 28 -3.02 15.24 -2.19
C SER A 28 -3.70 14.59 -3.39
N SER A 29 -3.00 13.75 -4.16
CA SER A 29 -3.59 12.97 -5.26
C SER A 29 -4.64 11.97 -4.78
N TYR A 30 -4.68 11.65 -3.47
CA TYR A 30 -5.61 10.69 -2.87
C TYR A 30 -6.68 11.38 -2.02
N THR A 31 -6.84 12.70 -2.15
CA THR A 31 -7.67 13.52 -1.26
C THR A 31 -9.06 12.91 -1.01
N GLU A 32 -9.71 12.37 -2.03
CA GLU A 32 -11.06 11.80 -1.88
C GLU A 32 -11.05 10.50 -1.06
N LEU A 33 -10.06 9.63 -1.24
CA LEU A 33 -9.91 8.42 -0.43
C LEU A 33 -9.53 8.74 1.02
N LEU A 34 -8.60 9.68 1.23
CA LEU A 34 -8.16 10.04 2.58
C LEU A 34 -9.25 10.79 3.35
N LYS A 35 -10.03 11.66 2.67
CA LYS A 35 -11.25 12.26 3.24
C LYS A 35 -12.30 11.20 3.55
N HIS A 36 -12.46 10.18 2.71
CA HIS A 36 -13.40 9.09 2.96
C HIS A 36 -13.05 8.36 4.26
N TRP A 37 -11.80 7.96 4.48
CA TRP A 37 -11.42 7.33 5.75
C TRP A 37 -11.55 8.30 6.94
N ALA A 38 -11.21 9.57 6.76
CA ALA A 38 -11.37 10.58 7.80
C ALA A 38 -12.85 10.76 8.20
N SER A 39 -13.79 10.76 7.24
CA SER A 39 -15.22 10.84 7.54
C SER A 39 -15.73 9.61 8.29
N HIS A 40 -15.03 8.47 8.20
CA HIS A 40 -15.30 7.26 8.95
C HIS A 40 -14.61 7.18 10.32
N GLY A 41 -13.94 8.25 10.77
CA GLY A 41 -13.41 8.37 12.13
C GLY A 41 -11.92 8.07 12.29
N PHE A 42 -11.17 7.91 11.19
CA PHE A 42 -9.73 7.70 11.21
C PHE A 42 -8.97 9.03 11.12
N VAL A 43 -7.78 9.10 11.72
CA VAL A 43 -6.81 10.17 11.45
C VAL A 43 -5.78 9.61 10.49
N VAL A 44 -5.72 10.16 9.28
CA VAL A 44 -4.82 9.72 8.23
C VAL A 44 -3.61 10.64 8.20
N VAL A 45 -2.43 10.09 8.45
CA VAL A 45 -1.15 10.79 8.36
C VAL A 45 -0.39 10.28 7.15
N ALA A 46 -0.16 11.14 6.16
CA ALA A 46 0.49 10.77 4.91
C ALA A 46 1.75 11.61 4.70
N PRO A 47 2.95 11.01 4.81
CA PRO A 47 4.18 11.69 4.44
C PRO A 47 4.28 11.91 2.94
N MET A 48 4.92 13.01 2.56
CA MET A 48 5.56 13.13 1.25
C MET A 48 6.92 12.43 1.30
N HIS A 49 7.16 11.52 0.36
CA HIS A 49 8.44 10.82 0.23
C HIS A 49 9.42 11.62 -0.63
N ASN A 50 10.70 11.57 -0.26
CA ASN A 50 11.77 12.11 -1.08
C ASN A 50 12.24 11.02 -2.06
N ASP A 51 11.50 10.86 -3.15
CA ASP A 51 11.81 9.86 -4.17
C ASP A 51 12.65 10.45 -5.32
N GLU A 52 13.33 11.59 -5.13
CA GLU A 52 14.04 12.30 -6.20
C GLU A 52 14.96 11.36 -6.99
N GLU A 53 15.79 10.59 -6.28
CA GLU A 53 16.69 9.62 -6.90
C GLU A 53 15.91 8.57 -7.70
N ILE A 54 14.82 8.00 -7.17
CA ILE A 54 13.98 7.02 -7.88
C ILE A 54 13.35 7.66 -9.11
N VAL A 55 12.79 8.86 -8.99
CA VAL A 55 12.09 9.60 -10.05
C VAL A 55 13.03 9.97 -11.18
N GLN A 56 14.19 10.57 -10.88
CA GLN A 56 15.21 10.91 -11.88
C GLN A 56 15.60 9.66 -12.65
N THR A 57 15.79 8.58 -11.89
CA THR A 57 16.31 7.34 -12.39
C THR A 57 15.31 6.66 -13.33
N VAL A 58 14.08 6.50 -12.87
CA VAL A 58 13.01 5.95 -13.70
C VAL A 58 12.70 6.84 -14.91
N SER A 59 12.70 8.16 -14.76
CA SER A 59 12.41 9.08 -15.87
C SER A 59 13.45 8.99 -16.99
N GLN A 60 14.74 8.83 -16.64
CA GLN A 60 15.81 8.66 -17.62
C GLN A 60 15.67 7.36 -18.42
N ALA A 61 15.11 6.33 -17.79
CA ALA A 61 15.05 5.00 -18.34
C ALA A 61 13.71 4.67 -19.04
N ALA A 62 12.61 5.31 -18.62
CA ALA A 62 11.28 5.21 -19.25
C ALA A 62 11.21 5.82 -20.66
N ILE A 63 12.25 6.55 -21.09
CA ILE A 63 12.43 7.04 -22.46
C ILE A 63 12.80 5.89 -23.42
N ASN A 64 13.26 4.73 -22.89
CA ASN A 64 13.61 3.55 -23.69
C ASN A 64 12.48 2.50 -23.70
N SER A 65 12.05 2.10 -24.90
CA SER A 65 10.93 1.15 -25.09
C SER A 65 11.18 -0.27 -24.55
N ASP A 66 12.45 -0.66 -24.41
CA ASP A 66 12.88 -1.99 -23.93
C ASP A 66 13.21 -2.03 -22.44
N PHE A 67 12.84 -0.98 -21.68
CA PHE A 67 13.09 -0.89 -20.26
C PHE A 67 12.47 -2.07 -19.49
N LYS A 68 13.30 -2.81 -18.76
CA LYS A 68 12.88 -3.88 -17.85
C LYS A 68 12.99 -3.39 -16.41
N TRP A 69 12.00 -3.70 -15.57
CA TRP A 69 12.03 -3.33 -14.15
C TRP A 69 13.09 -4.11 -13.37
N PRO A 70 13.72 -3.48 -12.35
CA PRO A 70 14.73 -4.14 -11.54
C PRO A 70 14.09 -5.25 -10.72
N ARG A 71 14.67 -6.44 -10.86
CA ARG A 71 14.28 -7.61 -10.07
C ARG A 71 14.83 -7.59 -8.66
N TYR A 72 15.78 -6.71 -8.34
CA TYR A 72 16.46 -6.65 -7.04
C TYR A 72 16.71 -5.20 -6.61
N LEU A 73 16.82 -4.97 -5.30
CA LEU A 73 17.03 -3.65 -4.75
C LEU A 73 18.45 -3.16 -5.00
N GLY A 74 18.58 -2.16 -5.87
CA GLY A 74 19.87 -1.59 -6.23
C GLY A 74 20.72 -2.46 -7.13
N ALA A 75 20.10 -3.37 -7.87
CA ALA A 75 20.75 -4.04 -8.99
C ALA A 75 20.74 -3.18 -10.26
N PRO A 76 21.79 -3.29 -11.09
CA PRO A 76 21.76 -2.82 -12.47
C PRO A 76 20.67 -3.52 -13.29
N LEU A 77 20.06 -2.80 -14.23
CA LEU A 77 19.09 -3.36 -15.16
C LEU A 77 19.77 -4.12 -16.31
N GLY A 78 19.78 -5.45 -16.24
CA GLY A 78 20.42 -6.31 -17.24
C GLY A 78 21.95 -6.25 -17.17
N ALA A 79 22.62 -7.38 -17.39
CA ALA A 79 24.08 -7.46 -17.38
C ALA A 79 24.74 -6.83 -18.63
N ASP A 80 24.20 -5.72 -19.14
CA ASP A 80 24.78 -4.93 -20.24
C ASP A 80 24.15 -3.52 -20.42
N ASP A 81 23.62 -2.83 -19.39
CA ASP A 81 23.66 -1.35 -19.39
C ASP A 81 23.21 -0.66 -18.07
N SER A 82 24.23 -0.14 -17.37
CA SER A 82 24.41 1.13 -16.66
C SER A 82 23.36 1.77 -15.73
N PHE A 83 22.30 1.10 -15.26
CA PHE A 83 21.31 1.82 -14.44
C PHE A 83 20.89 1.20 -13.10
N ARG A 84 21.11 1.94 -11.99
CA ARG A 84 20.98 1.48 -10.60
C ARG A 84 20.25 2.50 -9.72
N ILE A 85 19.13 2.12 -9.10
CA ILE A 85 18.53 2.88 -7.98
C ILE A 85 19.32 2.57 -6.69
N PRO A 86 20.01 3.52 -6.04
CA PRO A 86 20.73 3.26 -4.80
C PRO A 86 19.84 2.64 -3.72
N LEU A 87 20.39 1.70 -2.94
CA LEU A 87 19.66 1.02 -1.87
C LEU A 87 19.07 2.00 -0.84
N ASP A 88 19.76 3.10 -0.56
CA ASP A 88 19.28 4.09 0.41
C ASP A 88 18.00 4.79 -0.06
N ALA A 89 17.83 4.98 -1.38
CA ALA A 89 16.59 5.50 -1.94
C ALA A 89 15.41 4.54 -1.70
N TRP A 90 15.64 3.22 -1.81
CA TRP A 90 14.64 2.21 -1.46
C TRP A 90 14.30 2.21 0.04
N LYS A 91 15.30 2.39 0.89
CA LYS A 91 15.14 2.38 2.36
C LYS A 91 14.43 3.64 2.87
N GLU A 92 14.64 4.78 2.23
CA GLU A 92 14.17 6.08 2.72
C GLU A 92 12.66 6.13 2.91
N ARG A 93 11.89 5.62 1.94
CA ARG A 93 10.43 5.57 2.02
C ARG A 93 9.95 4.77 3.24
N SER A 94 10.49 3.57 3.44
CA SER A 94 10.16 2.74 4.62
C SER A 94 10.59 3.43 5.93
N ALA A 95 11.78 4.02 5.97
CA ALA A 95 12.26 4.77 7.14
C ALA A 95 11.36 5.98 7.47
N THR A 96 10.82 6.66 6.46
CA THR A 96 9.84 7.75 6.64
C THR A 96 8.56 7.24 7.29
N LEU A 97 8.04 6.08 6.87
CA LEU A 97 6.85 5.48 7.47
C LEU A 97 7.07 5.10 8.94
N LYS A 98 8.27 4.63 9.31
CA LYS A 98 8.61 4.40 10.74
C LYS A 98 8.64 5.70 11.54
N ARG A 99 9.25 6.75 10.96
CA ARG A 99 9.37 8.08 11.58
C ARG A 99 8.02 8.76 11.82
N VAL A 100 6.99 8.44 11.03
CA VAL A 100 5.63 8.96 11.26
C VAL A 100 5.17 8.64 12.68
N LEU A 101 5.35 7.39 13.15
CA LEU A 101 4.94 6.98 14.50
C LEU A 101 5.72 7.74 15.59
N ASP A 102 7.01 8.02 15.35
CA ASP A 102 7.87 8.75 16.30
C ASP A 102 7.41 10.19 16.52
N VAL A 103 6.82 10.82 15.49
CA VAL A 103 6.40 12.24 15.55
C VAL A 103 4.95 12.43 15.96
N ILE A 104 4.15 11.36 16.13
CA ILE A 104 2.75 11.47 16.56
C ILE A 104 2.61 12.26 17.87
N PRO A 105 3.40 12.03 18.94
CA PRO A 105 3.27 12.80 20.17
C PRO A 105 3.44 14.32 19.97
N ILE A 106 4.41 14.72 19.13
CA ILE A 106 4.65 16.12 18.79
C ILE A 106 3.50 16.67 17.95
N MET A 107 3.01 15.90 16.98
CA MET A 107 1.86 16.27 16.17
C MET A 107 0.60 16.50 17.01
N GLN A 108 0.32 15.64 17.99
CA GLN A 108 -0.79 15.81 18.93
C GLN A 108 -0.64 17.09 19.76
N GLN A 109 0.57 17.39 20.25
CA GLN A 109 0.83 18.62 21.00
C GLN A 109 0.61 19.89 20.16
N VAL A 110 1.03 19.90 18.90
CA VAL A 110 0.92 21.08 18.02
C VAL A 110 -0.50 21.26 17.47
N SER A 111 -1.16 20.16 17.09
CA SER A 111 -2.48 20.22 16.44
C SER A 111 -3.66 20.17 17.42
N GLY A 112 -3.45 19.65 18.64
CA GLY A 112 -4.52 19.34 19.60
C GLY A 112 -5.35 18.11 19.22
N LEU A 113 -4.99 17.38 18.17
CA LEU A 113 -5.65 16.13 17.78
C LEU A 113 -5.33 15.00 18.76
N ASP A 114 -6.33 14.20 19.09
CA ASP A 114 -6.19 12.95 19.83
C ASP A 114 -5.97 11.78 18.85
N ILE A 115 -4.70 11.50 18.53
CA ILE A 115 -4.32 10.48 17.56
C ILE A 115 -3.98 9.20 18.32
N SER A 116 -4.85 8.21 18.23
CA SER A 116 -4.61 6.93 18.91
C SER A 116 -3.63 6.06 18.11
N THR A 117 -2.55 5.65 18.77
CA THR A 117 -1.54 4.70 18.27
C THR A 117 -1.73 3.26 18.79
N GLU A 118 -2.88 2.90 19.38
CA GLU A 118 -3.12 1.55 19.95
C GLU A 118 -3.21 0.43 18.89
N ARG A 119 -3.55 0.73 17.63
CA ARG A 119 -3.55 -0.23 16.50
C ARG A 119 -3.29 0.51 15.18
N PRO A 120 -2.09 1.05 14.96
CA PRO A 120 -1.85 1.87 13.79
C PRO A 120 -1.83 0.98 12.55
N ILE A 121 -2.55 1.39 11.52
CA ILE A 121 -2.64 0.66 10.25
C ILE A 121 -1.78 1.36 9.21
N ILE A 122 -0.90 0.61 8.54
CA ILE A 122 -0.13 1.11 7.40
C ILE A 122 -0.89 0.81 6.10
N VAL A 123 -1.03 1.81 5.24
CA VAL A 123 -1.66 1.67 3.93
C VAL A 123 -0.72 2.19 2.86
N GLY A 124 -0.57 1.47 1.76
CA GLY A 124 0.26 1.90 0.65
C GLY A 124 -0.37 1.59 -0.70
N HIS A 125 -0.12 2.45 -1.70
CA HIS A 125 -0.49 2.21 -3.11
C HIS A 125 0.76 2.10 -3.99
N SER A 126 0.80 1.11 -4.89
CA SER A 126 1.94 0.83 -5.79
C SER A 126 3.29 0.85 -5.04
N LEU A 127 4.24 1.75 -5.36
CA LEU A 127 5.51 1.85 -4.63
C LEU A 127 5.33 2.11 -3.12
N GLY A 128 4.24 2.77 -2.72
CA GLY A 128 3.85 2.88 -1.32
C GLY A 128 3.42 1.54 -0.71
N ALA A 129 2.78 0.68 -1.50
CA ALA A 129 2.42 -0.68 -1.08
C ALA A 129 3.66 -1.57 -0.96
N PHE A 130 4.65 -1.44 -1.84
CA PHE A 130 5.98 -2.06 -1.66
C PHE A 130 6.58 -1.73 -0.28
N ALA A 131 6.63 -0.45 0.08
CA ALA A 131 7.16 -0.04 1.37
C ALA A 131 6.31 -0.56 2.55
N ALA A 132 4.98 -0.53 2.43
CA ALA A 132 4.09 -1.10 3.44
C ALA A 132 4.31 -2.60 3.64
N GLN A 133 4.55 -3.37 2.57
CA GLN A 133 4.89 -4.80 2.67
C GLN A 133 6.17 -5.02 3.49
N LEU A 134 7.23 -4.24 3.23
CA LEU A 134 8.47 -4.35 4.00
C LEU A 134 8.29 -3.99 5.49
N ILE A 135 7.46 -2.98 5.78
CA ILE A 135 7.09 -2.59 7.15
C ILE A 135 6.35 -3.72 7.88
N LEU A 136 5.45 -4.42 7.18
CA LEU A 136 4.67 -5.53 7.73
C LEU A 136 5.48 -6.83 7.90
N GLY A 137 6.71 -6.87 7.39
CA GLY A 137 7.63 -8.00 7.57
C GLY A 137 7.93 -8.79 6.31
N ALA A 138 7.48 -8.34 5.13
CA ALA A 138 8.02 -8.87 3.89
C ALA A 138 9.52 -8.53 3.78
N THR A 139 10.27 -9.36 3.08
CA THR A 139 11.71 -9.21 2.90
C THR A 139 12.09 -9.19 1.43
N ALA A 140 13.12 -8.43 1.05
CA ALA A 140 13.51 -8.26 -0.35
C ALA A 140 15.01 -8.49 -0.55
N ARG A 141 15.39 -9.15 -1.65
CA ARG A 141 16.77 -9.37 -2.03
C ARG A 141 17.43 -8.12 -2.59
N LEU A 142 18.69 -7.94 -2.23
CA LEU A 142 19.52 -6.85 -2.75
C LEU A 142 20.16 -7.18 -4.11
N GLY A 143 20.39 -8.46 -4.40
CA GLY A 143 20.97 -8.87 -5.68
C GLY A 143 20.78 -10.37 -5.98
N PRO A 144 21.02 -10.79 -7.24
CA PRO A 144 20.89 -12.18 -7.66
C PRO A 144 21.95 -13.10 -7.06
N ALA A 145 23.15 -12.56 -6.79
CA ALA A 145 24.28 -13.29 -6.21
C ALA A 145 24.44 -13.03 -4.70
N ASP A 146 23.60 -12.18 -4.14
CA ASP A 146 23.71 -11.75 -2.74
C ASP A 146 22.72 -12.52 -1.88
N ASN A 147 23.22 -13.06 -0.76
CA ASN A 147 22.39 -13.65 0.28
C ASN A 147 21.85 -12.58 1.24
N GLU A 148 22.21 -11.31 1.05
CA GLU A 148 21.70 -10.22 1.85
C GLU A 148 20.22 -9.96 1.55
N ILE A 149 19.46 -9.93 2.64
CA ILE A 149 18.01 -9.74 2.65
C ILE A 149 17.73 -8.42 3.36
N LEU A 150 17.06 -7.51 2.67
CA LEU A 150 16.50 -6.32 3.28
C LEU A 150 15.26 -6.70 4.09
N SER A 151 15.25 -6.31 5.36
CA SER A 151 14.04 -6.25 6.18
C SER A 151 13.87 -4.83 6.71
N MET A 152 12.67 -4.28 6.55
CA MET A 152 12.28 -3.00 7.15
C MET A 152 11.13 -3.17 8.15
N LYS A 153 10.96 -4.36 8.73
CA LYS A 153 9.86 -4.64 9.67
C LYS A 153 9.79 -3.61 10.79
N ASP A 154 8.57 -3.21 11.17
CA ASP A 154 8.29 -2.38 12.35
C ASP A 154 7.06 -2.92 13.07
N ASP A 155 7.30 -3.61 14.19
CA ASP A 155 6.28 -4.29 14.99
C ASP A 155 5.25 -3.33 15.63
N ARG A 156 5.47 -2.01 15.55
CA ARG A 156 4.48 -1.03 16.04
C ARG A 156 3.24 -0.97 15.15
N TYR A 157 3.34 -1.34 13.88
CA TYR A 157 2.19 -1.41 12.98
C TYR A 157 1.38 -2.69 13.25
N TYR A 158 0.09 -2.51 13.53
CA TYR A 158 -0.79 -3.62 13.89
C TYR A 158 -1.25 -4.42 12.67
N ALA A 159 -1.60 -3.73 11.59
CA ALA A 159 -2.15 -4.31 10.37
C ALA A 159 -1.80 -3.44 9.16
N GLY A 160 -2.10 -3.90 7.94
CA GLY A 160 -1.94 -3.05 6.77
C GLY A 160 -2.78 -3.37 5.54
N ILE A 161 -2.91 -2.37 4.67
CA ILE A 161 -3.63 -2.46 3.40
C ILE A 161 -2.65 -2.18 2.26
N LEU A 162 -2.65 -3.08 1.29
CA LEU A 162 -1.77 -3.06 0.13
C LEU A 162 -2.63 -2.83 -1.12
N LEU A 163 -2.61 -1.62 -1.66
CA LEU A 163 -3.33 -1.26 -2.87
C LEU A 163 -2.44 -1.49 -4.08
N THR A 164 -2.84 -2.43 -4.95
CA THR A 164 -2.13 -2.85 -6.17
C THR A 164 -0.62 -3.09 -5.96
N PRO A 165 -0.23 -3.92 -4.97
CA PRO A 165 1.16 -4.08 -4.58
C PRO A 165 1.99 -4.84 -5.62
N GLN A 166 3.31 -4.75 -5.46
CA GLN A 166 4.27 -5.61 -6.15
C GLN A 166 4.24 -7.02 -5.56
N GLY A 167 4.37 -8.01 -6.44
CA GLY A 167 4.56 -9.42 -6.13
C GLY A 167 5.98 -9.90 -6.39
N HIS A 168 6.17 -11.21 -6.45
CA HIS A 168 7.46 -11.84 -6.69
C HIS A 168 8.02 -11.42 -8.04
N GLY A 169 9.35 -11.43 -8.15
CA GLY A 169 10.06 -11.04 -9.37
C GLY A 169 10.17 -9.52 -9.56
N ALA A 170 9.60 -8.70 -8.67
CA ALA A 170 9.78 -7.25 -8.65
C ALA A 170 10.51 -6.81 -7.38
N LEU A 171 11.45 -5.86 -7.54
CA LEU A 171 12.04 -5.10 -6.43
C LEU A 171 12.65 -5.97 -5.31
N GLY A 172 13.19 -7.13 -5.67
CA GLY A 172 13.81 -8.07 -4.74
C GLY A 172 12.82 -9.04 -4.08
N PHE A 173 11.52 -8.95 -4.33
CA PHE A 173 10.58 -9.94 -3.83
C PHE A 173 10.73 -11.27 -4.57
N ASP A 174 10.69 -12.35 -3.82
CA ASP A 174 10.67 -13.73 -4.29
C ASP A 174 9.56 -14.51 -3.57
N MET A 175 9.42 -15.79 -3.92
CA MET A 175 8.35 -16.63 -3.38
C MET A 175 8.38 -16.82 -1.85
N VAL A 176 9.49 -16.51 -1.17
CA VAL A 176 9.61 -16.64 0.29
C VAL A 176 9.56 -15.30 1.02
N SER A 177 9.46 -14.18 0.29
CA SER A 177 9.50 -12.82 0.83
C SER A 177 8.49 -12.57 1.95
N TRP A 178 7.30 -13.18 1.91
CA TRP A 178 6.22 -12.95 2.87
C TRP A 178 6.14 -13.95 4.02
N ARG A 179 7.09 -14.89 4.13
CA ARG A 179 7.05 -15.97 5.13
C ARG A 179 6.85 -15.46 6.57
N ASP A 180 7.45 -14.33 6.89
CA ASP A 180 7.44 -13.75 8.24
C ASP A 180 6.38 -12.63 8.40
N LEU A 181 5.58 -12.36 7.35
CA LEU A 181 4.43 -11.44 7.41
C LEU A 181 3.26 -12.15 8.09
N SER A 182 3.05 -11.82 9.36
CA SER A 182 2.01 -12.42 10.22
C SER A 182 0.85 -11.48 10.54
N SER A 183 1.07 -10.16 10.51
CA SER A 183 0.04 -9.15 10.79
C SER A 183 -1.20 -9.29 9.90
N PRO A 184 -2.39 -8.89 10.37
CA PRO A 184 -3.55 -8.77 9.51
C PRO A 184 -3.26 -7.90 8.28
N CYS A 185 -3.68 -8.37 7.11
CA CYS A 185 -3.36 -7.68 5.86
C CYS A 185 -4.49 -7.81 4.85
N LEU A 186 -4.87 -6.68 4.23
CA LEU A 186 -5.71 -6.65 3.05
C LEU A 186 -4.85 -6.37 1.81
N THR A 187 -4.92 -7.25 0.83
CA THR A 187 -4.38 -7.00 -0.52
C THR A 187 -5.53 -6.63 -1.44
N VAL A 188 -5.41 -5.53 -2.17
CA VAL A 188 -6.37 -5.12 -3.21
C VAL A 188 -5.68 -5.27 -4.56
N SER A 189 -6.21 -6.12 -5.43
CA SER A 189 -5.65 -6.37 -6.76
C SER A 189 -6.76 -6.72 -7.75
N GLY A 190 -6.43 -6.73 -9.04
CA GLY A 190 -7.32 -7.10 -10.13
C GLY A 190 -6.64 -6.86 -11.48
N PRO A 191 -7.23 -7.29 -12.60
CA PRO A 191 -6.65 -7.07 -13.91
C PRO A 191 -6.74 -5.59 -14.32
N GLY A 192 -5.89 -5.18 -15.28
CA GLY A 192 -5.97 -3.87 -15.94
C GLY A 192 -5.09 -2.76 -15.36
N ASP A 193 -4.41 -3.00 -14.24
CA ASP A 193 -3.34 -2.13 -13.76
C ASP A 193 -2.01 -2.54 -14.40
N ASP A 194 -1.59 -1.75 -15.39
CA ASP A 194 -0.33 -1.81 -16.11
C ASP A 194 0.65 -0.73 -15.64
N SER A 195 0.48 -0.27 -14.38
CA SER A 195 1.37 0.72 -13.75
C SER A 195 2.82 0.36 -13.92
N LEU A 196 3.60 1.42 -13.94
CA LEU A 196 5.00 1.37 -14.27
C LEU A 196 5.74 0.30 -13.44
N PHE A 197 5.57 0.26 -12.12
CA PHE A 197 6.21 -0.73 -11.23
C PHE A 197 5.55 -2.12 -11.22
N ASN A 198 4.41 -2.29 -11.89
CA ASN A 198 3.71 -3.56 -12.07
C ASN A 198 3.87 -4.11 -13.51
N ARG A 199 4.57 -3.39 -14.39
CA ARG A 199 4.78 -3.79 -15.78
C ARG A 199 5.60 -5.07 -15.87
N GLY A 200 4.97 -6.13 -16.37
CA GLY A 200 5.56 -7.47 -16.47
C GLY A 200 5.21 -8.40 -15.30
N LEU A 201 4.47 -7.90 -14.30
CA LEU A 201 3.78 -8.72 -13.31
C LEU A 201 2.33 -8.98 -13.78
N THR A 202 1.80 -10.14 -13.44
CA THR A 202 0.39 -10.44 -13.61
C THR A 202 -0.43 -9.91 -12.42
N ALA A 203 -1.76 -9.86 -12.56
CA ALA A 203 -2.63 -9.54 -11.43
C ALA A 203 -2.52 -10.57 -10.30
N ASP A 204 -2.24 -11.83 -10.64
CA ASP A 204 -2.09 -12.93 -9.69
C ASP A 204 -0.80 -12.79 -8.89
N ASP A 205 0.33 -12.44 -9.52
CA ASP A 205 1.60 -12.18 -8.82
C ASP A 205 1.41 -11.09 -7.75
N ARG A 206 0.60 -10.07 -8.06
CA ARG A 206 0.29 -8.98 -7.12
C ARG A 206 -0.60 -9.39 -5.94
N THR A 207 -1.04 -10.65 -5.90
CA THR A 207 -1.72 -11.22 -4.74
C THR A 207 -0.79 -11.99 -3.81
N ASP A 208 0.52 -12.03 -4.06
CA ASP A 208 1.47 -12.83 -3.28
C ASP A 208 1.48 -12.52 -1.78
N ALA A 209 1.31 -11.25 -1.39
CA ALA A 209 1.18 -10.91 0.03
C ALA A 209 -0.03 -11.61 0.66
N TYR A 210 -1.13 -11.72 -0.08
CA TYR A 210 -2.27 -12.53 0.31
C TYR A 210 -1.98 -14.01 0.21
N ALA A 211 -1.32 -14.54 -0.82
CA ALA A 211 -1.21 -15.98 -1.06
C ALA A 211 -0.07 -16.68 -0.28
N LEU A 212 1.06 -15.99 -0.09
CA LEU A 212 2.33 -16.58 0.37
C LEU A 212 2.69 -16.23 1.83
N SER A 213 1.94 -15.33 2.48
CA SER A 213 2.10 -15.05 3.92
C SER A 213 1.58 -16.18 4.80
N ALA A 214 1.81 -16.11 6.12
CA ALA A 214 1.19 -17.04 7.05
C ALA A 214 -0.36 -16.90 6.99
N PRO A 215 -1.11 -18.02 7.03
CA PRO A 215 -2.57 -17.96 7.07
C PRO A 215 -3.06 -17.27 8.35
N ASN A 216 -4.35 -16.97 8.39
CA ASN A 216 -5.09 -16.15 9.34
C ASN A 216 -4.97 -14.64 9.11
N PHE A 217 -6.14 -13.99 9.12
CA PHE A 217 -6.28 -12.55 9.01
C PHE A 217 -5.72 -11.98 7.70
N LYS A 218 -5.68 -12.79 6.65
CA LYS A 218 -5.29 -12.35 5.29
C LYS A 218 -6.55 -12.19 4.46
N HIS A 219 -6.69 -11.01 3.89
CA HIS A 219 -7.83 -10.61 3.08
C HIS A 219 -7.34 -10.29 1.67
N LEU A 220 -8.10 -10.69 0.66
CA LEU A 220 -7.91 -10.27 -0.73
C LEU A 220 -9.21 -9.69 -1.26
N ALA A 221 -9.16 -8.40 -1.59
CA ALA A 221 -10.15 -7.71 -2.39
C ALA A 221 -9.77 -7.87 -3.86
N TRP A 222 -10.33 -8.89 -4.52
CA TRP A 222 -10.17 -9.10 -5.94
C TRP A 222 -11.18 -8.28 -6.73
N MET A 223 -10.70 -7.20 -7.34
CA MET A 223 -11.50 -6.34 -8.19
C MET A 223 -11.58 -6.90 -9.61
N ARG A 224 -12.77 -6.89 -10.20
CA ARG A 224 -12.98 -7.32 -11.59
C ARG A 224 -12.23 -6.46 -12.59
N LYS A 225 -12.00 -5.19 -12.26
CA LYS A 225 -11.22 -4.24 -13.05
C LYS A 225 -10.50 -3.26 -12.13
N THR A 226 -9.24 -3.02 -12.42
CA THR A 226 -8.40 -1.99 -11.79
C THR A 226 -7.74 -1.14 -12.86
N THR A 227 -7.30 0.05 -12.49
CA THR A 227 -6.44 0.93 -13.28
C THR A 227 -5.40 1.55 -12.35
N MET A 228 -4.37 2.19 -12.93
CA MET A 228 -3.38 2.96 -12.16
C MET A 228 -3.99 4.04 -11.26
N SER A 229 -5.18 4.54 -11.59
CA SER A 229 -5.86 5.64 -10.90
C SER A 229 -7.08 5.20 -10.10
N SER A 230 -7.43 3.91 -10.07
CA SER A 230 -8.57 3.42 -9.29
C SER A 230 -8.45 3.83 -7.82
N CYS A 231 -7.23 3.84 -7.26
CA CYS A 231 -6.98 4.18 -5.86
C CYS A 231 -6.97 5.68 -5.55
N THR A 232 -6.78 6.55 -6.56
CA THR A 232 -6.73 8.01 -6.36
C THR A 232 -8.13 8.63 -6.32
N GLY A 233 -9.09 8.01 -7.04
CA GLY A 233 -10.42 8.55 -7.26
C GLY A 233 -10.46 9.64 -8.34
N GLU A 234 -9.33 10.02 -8.95
CA GLU A 234 -9.27 11.13 -9.91
C GLU A 234 -10.29 11.01 -11.07
N HIS A 235 -10.57 9.77 -11.50
CA HIS A 235 -11.47 9.51 -12.62
C HIS A 235 -12.81 8.90 -12.22
N ALA A 236 -13.12 8.74 -10.93
CA ALA A 236 -14.34 8.03 -10.56
C ALA A 236 -15.62 8.75 -11.03
N TRP A 237 -15.54 10.05 -11.31
CA TRP A 237 -16.65 10.87 -11.78
C TRP A 237 -16.70 11.00 -13.31
N SER A 238 -15.79 10.33 -14.03
CA SER A 238 -15.76 10.31 -15.50
C SER A 238 -16.70 9.27 -16.10
N GLY A 239 -17.27 8.37 -15.28
CA GLY A 239 -18.28 7.41 -15.69
C GLY A 239 -18.59 6.39 -14.59
N VAL A 240 -19.78 5.81 -14.64
CA VAL A 240 -20.31 4.89 -13.62
C VAL A 240 -19.36 3.72 -13.32
N GLY A 241 -18.69 3.18 -14.36
CA GLY A 241 -17.73 2.10 -14.16
C GLY A 241 -16.48 2.48 -13.36
N TYR A 242 -16.00 3.72 -13.47
CA TYR A 242 -14.89 4.22 -12.64
C TYR A 242 -15.38 4.59 -11.24
N GLN A 243 -16.61 5.10 -11.12
CA GLN A 243 -17.25 5.38 -9.85
C GLN A 243 -17.32 4.13 -8.98
N HIS A 244 -17.89 3.04 -9.52
CA HIS A 244 -18.01 1.78 -8.79
C HIS A 244 -16.66 1.22 -8.34
N GLN A 245 -15.61 1.28 -9.19
CA GLN A 245 -14.27 0.85 -8.80
C GLN A 245 -13.74 1.61 -7.57
N PHE A 246 -13.92 2.92 -7.54
CA PHE A 246 -13.48 3.73 -6.40
C PHE A 246 -14.32 3.46 -5.15
N GLU A 247 -15.63 3.29 -5.29
CA GLU A 247 -16.54 2.94 -4.20
C GLU A 247 -16.22 1.55 -3.61
N GLU A 248 -15.87 0.58 -4.46
CA GLU A 248 -15.42 -0.76 -4.05
C GLU A 248 -14.12 -0.69 -3.23
N ILE A 249 -13.15 0.12 -3.66
CA ILE A 249 -11.92 0.39 -2.88
C ILE A 249 -12.27 1.04 -1.55
N CYS A 250 -13.12 2.07 -1.56
CA CYS A 250 -13.58 2.73 -0.34
C CYS A 250 -14.24 1.73 0.63
N ALA A 251 -15.14 0.88 0.14
CA ALA A 251 -15.87 -0.08 0.94
C ALA A 251 -14.95 -1.16 1.54
N ALA A 252 -14.10 -1.79 0.72
CA ALA A 252 -13.19 -2.84 1.18
C ALA A 252 -12.18 -2.31 2.21
N THR A 253 -11.58 -1.15 1.92
CA THR A 253 -10.58 -0.55 2.81
C THR A 253 -11.20 -0.04 4.10
N THR A 254 -12.36 0.62 4.06
CA THR A 254 -13.08 1.06 5.27
C THR A 254 -13.52 -0.14 6.11
N GLY A 255 -14.01 -1.21 5.49
CA GLY A 255 -14.35 -2.45 6.21
C GLY A 255 -13.14 -3.02 6.97
N PHE A 256 -11.97 -3.08 6.33
CA PHE A 256 -10.73 -3.52 6.99
C PHE A 256 -10.27 -2.58 8.10
N LEU A 257 -10.31 -1.26 7.87
CA LEU A 257 -9.94 -0.27 8.88
C LEU A 257 -10.86 -0.36 10.12
N LYS A 258 -12.14 -0.61 9.92
CA LYS A 258 -13.10 -0.85 11.01
C LYS A 258 -12.82 -2.16 11.73
N ALA A 259 -12.62 -3.24 11.00
CA ALA A 259 -12.36 -4.56 11.56
C ALA A 259 -11.11 -4.59 12.46
N TYR A 260 -10.01 -3.99 12.01
CA TYR A 260 -8.71 -4.10 12.70
C TYR A 260 -8.28 -2.84 13.46
N GLY A 261 -8.67 -1.66 13.00
CA GLY A 261 -8.32 -0.39 13.63
C GLY A 261 -9.26 -0.06 14.79
N ASP A 262 -10.57 -0.21 14.56
CA ASP A 262 -11.58 -0.06 15.62
C ASP A 262 -11.79 -1.38 16.40
N TYR A 263 -11.23 -2.49 15.91
CA TYR A 263 -11.36 -3.83 16.51
C TYR A 263 -12.82 -4.31 16.57
N ASP A 264 -13.55 -4.09 15.48
CA ASP A 264 -14.99 -4.38 15.37
C ASP A 264 -15.25 -5.71 14.64
N GLU A 265 -15.70 -6.71 15.40
CA GLU A 265 -15.99 -8.07 14.91
C GLU A 265 -17.09 -8.09 13.84
N LYS A 266 -18.04 -7.15 13.87
CA LYS A 266 -19.08 -7.07 12.83
C LYS A 266 -18.45 -6.82 11.46
N TYR A 267 -17.50 -5.89 11.39
CA TYR A 267 -16.81 -5.60 10.15
C TYR A 267 -15.84 -6.71 9.76
N LEU A 268 -15.21 -7.39 10.73
CA LEU A 268 -14.40 -8.56 10.45
C LEU A 268 -15.23 -9.66 9.75
N ASN A 269 -16.42 -9.96 10.28
CA ASN A 269 -17.32 -10.94 9.68
C ASN A 269 -17.81 -10.51 8.29
N LEU A 270 -18.07 -9.21 8.10
CA LEU A 270 -18.47 -8.67 6.80
C LEU A 270 -17.38 -8.85 5.74
N ILE A 271 -16.12 -8.49 6.04
CA ILE A 271 -15.01 -8.58 5.08
C ILE A 271 -14.47 -10.00 4.91
N ALA A 272 -14.70 -10.90 5.86
CA ALA A 272 -14.35 -12.32 5.76
C ALA A 272 -15.46 -13.16 5.11
N GLY A 273 -16.67 -12.61 4.94
CA GLY A 273 -17.81 -13.27 4.32
C GLY A 273 -17.93 -13.01 2.81
N ALA A 274 -18.95 -13.63 2.21
CA ALA A 274 -19.24 -13.49 0.77
C ALA A 274 -20.14 -12.29 0.43
N ASP A 275 -20.56 -11.51 1.44
CA ASP A 275 -21.57 -10.46 1.28
C ASP A 275 -21.13 -9.37 0.28
N PHE A 276 -19.85 -9.01 0.29
CA PHE A 276 -19.27 -8.03 -0.64
C PHE A 276 -19.42 -8.41 -2.12
N GLU A 277 -19.29 -9.70 -2.45
CA GLU A 277 -19.42 -10.14 -3.84
C GLU A 277 -20.87 -9.99 -4.33
N ASN A 278 -21.84 -10.32 -3.48
CA ASN A 278 -23.25 -10.15 -3.80
C ASN A 278 -23.64 -8.67 -3.89
N ASP A 279 -23.23 -7.85 -2.92
CA ASP A 279 -23.60 -6.43 -2.85
C ASP A 279 -22.96 -5.59 -3.97
N THR A 280 -21.91 -6.11 -4.60
CA THR A 280 -21.23 -5.47 -5.74
C THR A 280 -21.56 -6.12 -7.08
N ASP A 281 -22.55 -7.00 -7.17
CA ASP A 281 -22.88 -7.78 -8.38
C ASP A 281 -21.66 -8.46 -9.02
N GLY A 282 -20.77 -9.01 -8.19
CA GLY A 282 -19.54 -9.69 -8.60
C GLY A 282 -18.45 -8.75 -9.14
N ARG A 283 -18.50 -7.44 -8.85
CA ARG A 283 -17.43 -6.51 -9.22
C ARG A 283 -16.24 -6.59 -8.26
N LEU A 284 -16.46 -6.96 -7.01
CA LEU A 284 -15.43 -7.16 -5.99
C LEU A 284 -15.68 -8.47 -5.25
N ALA A 285 -14.74 -9.41 -5.32
CA ALA A 285 -14.74 -10.61 -4.49
C ALA A 285 -13.83 -10.40 -3.27
N MET A 286 -14.35 -10.67 -2.07
CA MET A 286 -13.57 -10.66 -0.83
C MET A 286 -13.22 -12.08 -0.43
N LEU A 287 -11.94 -12.37 -0.32
CA LEU A 287 -11.40 -13.68 0.07
C LEU A 287 -10.68 -13.55 1.40
N TYR A 288 -10.80 -14.59 2.23
CA TYR A 288 -10.21 -14.65 3.56
C TYR A 288 -9.48 -15.97 3.77
N ARG A 289 -8.33 -15.91 4.45
CA ARG A 289 -7.63 -17.08 4.96
C ARG A 289 -6.88 -16.82 6.25
#